data_AF-A0A954YBE2-F1
#
_entry.id   AF-A0A954YBE2-F1
#
_cell.length_a   1.000
_cell.length_b   1.000
_cell.length_c   1.000
_cell.angle_alpha   90.00
_cell.angle_beta   90.00
_cell.angle_gamma   90.00
#
_symmetry.space_group_name_H-M   'P 1'
#
loop_
_entity.id
_entity.type
_entity.pdbx_description
1 polymer ?
#
loop_
_entity_poly.entity_id
_entity_poly.type
_entity_poly.pdbx_seq_one_letter_code
_entity_poly.pdbx_strand_id
1 'polypeptide(L)'
;MTTQGSVSHPQRISKFITILLFLPILAGCAAPVAAPDGGDTETATVASDATAAVTISHALGETEISGTPQRIVALEWTYVEDLLALGIQPVAVADIQGYNDWVDIPVALADDVVEVGTRQEPNLEKLAELRPDLIIAPAFRVAETYAQLSEIAPTVAFDPYPTDESVTQYAEMRQTFLTIADLVGRAAEGEAVLAQMEAKFAAARSQLEAAGKLGEPFVLAQAFGGDTVQIRLFTDNAMAVEIVEQLGLENAWQDATFQQYGFTTVSVEALPELGDVNFFYVVQDDNNVFTREAIAPLWNELAFVQSGNAYALGGDTWLFGGPLSAELVVDKVMEALTGAAVTVEGATFPVTIEHKYGSTTITEKPARIVTVGLTDQDAVLALGVTPVGTTTWIGDYPGAVFPWAADRVQGELPEIVGDASALSFETIAALDPDVILALYTGITEDDYALLSAIAPTVAPPAGYVDYGLP
;
A
#
# COMPACT_ATOMS: atom_id res chain seq x y z
N MET A 1 11.54 -22.87 55.31
CA MET A 1 12.11 -24.18 54.96
C MET A 1 12.47 -24.14 53.48
N THR A 2 13.75 -24.38 53.17
CA THR A 2 14.32 -24.88 51.89
C THR A 2 13.94 -24.17 50.58
N THR A 3 14.75 -23.24 50.06
CA THR A 3 15.98 -23.37 49.20
C THR A 3 15.69 -23.38 47.69
N GLN A 4 16.26 -22.37 47.02
CA GLN A 4 16.40 -22.17 45.57
C GLN A 4 17.19 -23.30 44.89
N GLY A 5 16.89 -23.53 43.61
CA GLY A 5 17.74 -24.28 42.67
C GLY A 5 17.41 -23.91 41.23
N SER A 6 18.28 -23.11 40.60
CA SER A 6 18.26 -22.82 39.16
C SER A 6 18.83 -24.00 38.36
N VAL A 7 18.29 -24.28 37.18
CA VAL A 7 18.94 -25.14 36.19
C VAL A 7 18.88 -24.48 34.81
N SER A 8 20.04 -24.01 34.37
CA SER A 8 20.38 -23.55 33.03
C SER A 8 20.56 -24.74 32.07
N HIS A 9 19.98 -24.68 30.87
CA HIS A 9 20.28 -25.60 29.76
C HIS A 9 21.42 -25.04 28.88
N PRO A 10 22.38 -25.87 28.43
CA PRO A 10 23.54 -25.41 27.66
C PRO A 10 23.27 -25.36 26.15
N GLN A 11 23.77 -24.31 25.52
CA GLN A 11 23.89 -24.15 24.06
C GLN A 11 24.88 -25.18 23.48
N ARG A 12 24.53 -25.78 22.33
CA ARG A 12 25.45 -26.57 21.51
C ARG A 12 25.85 -25.78 20.28
N ILE A 13 27.08 -25.26 20.34
CA ILE A 13 27.89 -24.82 19.20
C ILE A 13 28.44 -26.09 18.53
N SER A 14 28.29 -26.22 17.21
CA SER A 14 29.12 -27.13 16.42
C SER A 14 29.58 -26.43 15.15
N LYS A 15 30.83 -25.95 15.18
CA LYS A 15 31.64 -25.63 14.02
C LYS A 15 32.25 -26.94 13.52
N PHE A 16 32.11 -27.26 12.24
CA PHE A 16 33.06 -28.14 11.56
C PHE A 16 33.48 -27.53 10.22
N ILE A 17 34.75 -27.13 10.21
CA ILE A 17 35.57 -26.79 9.06
C ILE A 17 36.00 -28.10 8.40
N THR A 18 35.93 -28.20 7.07
CA THR A 18 36.86 -29.02 6.29
C THR A 18 37.08 -28.36 4.92
N ILE A 19 38.33 -27.97 4.71
CA ILE A 19 38.93 -27.49 3.45
C ILE A 19 39.61 -28.67 2.77
N LEU A 20 39.37 -28.86 1.47
CA LEU A 20 40.24 -29.51 0.48
C LEU A 20 39.61 -29.26 -0.90
N LEU A 21 40.26 -29.04 -2.05
CA LEU A 21 41.55 -28.53 -2.50
C LEU A 21 41.48 -28.60 -4.06
N PHE A 22 41.63 -27.48 -4.76
CA PHE A 22 42.23 -27.28 -6.11
C PHE A 22 42.36 -28.44 -7.13
N LEU A 23 41.86 -28.29 -8.37
CA LEU A 23 42.58 -27.77 -9.57
C LEU A 23 41.68 -27.83 -10.86
N PRO A 24 41.87 -26.95 -11.87
CA PRO A 24 41.03 -26.84 -13.07
C PRO A 24 41.63 -27.59 -14.28
N ILE A 25 40.79 -27.99 -15.24
CA ILE A 25 41.23 -28.46 -16.55
C ILE A 25 40.86 -27.40 -17.60
N LEU A 26 41.85 -26.59 -17.97
CA LEU A 26 41.90 -25.90 -19.26
C LEU A 26 42.45 -26.89 -20.30
N ALA A 27 41.71 -27.10 -21.39
CA ALA A 27 42.25 -27.60 -22.64
C ALA A 27 41.56 -26.86 -23.79
N GLY A 28 42.26 -25.85 -24.34
CA GLY A 28 41.92 -25.27 -25.64
C GLY A 28 42.54 -26.10 -26.76
N CYS A 29 41.92 -26.08 -27.94
CA CYS A 29 42.62 -26.09 -29.22
C CYS A 29 41.70 -25.66 -30.37
N ALA A 30 42.09 -24.56 -31.01
CA ALA A 30 42.17 -24.32 -32.45
C ALA A 30 41.02 -24.76 -33.39
N ALA A 31 40.44 -23.74 -34.03
CA ALA A 31 39.66 -23.83 -35.26
C ALA A 31 40.51 -24.28 -36.48
N PRO A 32 39.83 -24.68 -37.57
CA PRO A 32 40.17 -24.11 -38.86
C PRO A 32 38.94 -23.50 -39.57
N VAL A 33 39.21 -22.42 -40.31
CA VAL A 33 38.29 -21.69 -41.18
C VAL A 33 38.16 -22.42 -42.53
N ALA A 34 36.92 -22.57 -43.01
CA ALA A 34 36.58 -22.61 -44.44
C ALA A 34 35.14 -22.10 -44.64
N ALA A 35 34.95 -21.24 -45.64
CA ALA A 35 33.77 -20.41 -45.89
C ALA A 35 32.79 -21.04 -46.94
N PRO A 36 31.83 -20.30 -47.51
CA PRO A 36 30.40 -20.33 -47.14
C PRO A 36 29.50 -20.89 -48.26
N ASP A 37 28.30 -21.40 -47.93
CA ASP A 37 27.19 -21.40 -48.91
C ASP A 37 25.82 -21.67 -48.26
N GLY A 38 24.78 -21.08 -48.86
CA GLY A 38 23.39 -21.55 -48.81
C GLY A 38 22.56 -21.18 -47.59
N GLY A 39 21.69 -20.18 -47.74
CA GLY A 39 20.72 -19.79 -46.73
C GLY A 39 19.60 -20.80 -46.52
N ASP A 40 19.07 -20.81 -45.30
CA ASP A 40 17.67 -21.08 -44.99
C ASP A 40 17.29 -20.17 -43.82
N THR A 41 16.23 -19.40 -44.02
CA THR A 41 15.59 -18.51 -43.04
C THR A 41 15.05 -19.35 -41.89
N GLU A 42 15.82 -19.44 -40.81
CA GLU A 42 15.36 -19.99 -39.54
C GLU A 42 14.51 -18.93 -38.83
N THR A 43 13.22 -19.21 -38.75
CA THR A 43 12.25 -18.38 -38.04
C THR A 43 12.67 -18.37 -36.57
N ALA A 44 13.13 -17.23 -36.07
CA ALA A 44 13.43 -17.04 -34.66
C ALA A 44 12.13 -17.24 -33.85
N THR A 45 11.96 -18.44 -33.30
CA THR A 45 11.05 -18.66 -32.17
C THR A 45 11.52 -17.76 -31.06
N VAL A 46 10.74 -16.73 -30.77
CA VAL A 46 10.82 -15.95 -29.53
C VAL A 46 10.49 -16.93 -28.41
N ALA A 47 11.52 -17.50 -27.78
CA ALA A 47 11.35 -18.18 -26.51
C ALA A 47 10.88 -17.09 -25.53
N SER A 48 9.67 -17.24 -25.01
CA SER A 48 9.23 -16.44 -23.87
C SER A 48 10.21 -16.69 -22.74
N ASP A 49 10.78 -15.64 -22.15
CA ASP A 49 11.50 -15.76 -20.90
C ASP A 49 10.57 -16.42 -19.88
N ALA A 50 10.85 -17.69 -19.57
CA ALA A 50 10.21 -18.38 -18.47
C ALA A 50 10.87 -17.84 -17.20
N THR A 51 10.25 -16.82 -16.60
CA THR A 51 10.54 -16.44 -15.21
C THR A 51 10.41 -17.69 -14.34
N ALA A 52 11.46 -17.99 -13.57
CA ALA A 52 11.49 -19.18 -12.73
C ALA A 52 10.31 -19.16 -11.75
N ALA A 53 9.72 -20.33 -11.50
CA ALA A 53 8.64 -20.45 -10.53
C ALA A 53 9.11 -20.04 -9.12
N VAL A 54 8.28 -19.28 -8.41
CA VAL A 54 8.52 -18.80 -7.05
C VAL A 54 7.59 -19.56 -6.10
N THR A 55 8.13 -20.07 -5.01
CA THR A 55 7.33 -20.71 -3.95
C THR A 55 7.04 -19.69 -2.85
N ILE A 56 5.76 -19.49 -2.55
CA ILE A 56 5.30 -18.65 -1.46
C ILE A 56 4.86 -19.52 -0.29
N SER A 57 5.45 -19.29 0.88
CA SER A 57 4.94 -19.80 2.14
C SER A 57 3.84 -18.87 2.65
N HIS A 58 2.69 -19.44 3.02
CA HIS A 58 1.54 -18.70 3.52
C HIS A 58 0.81 -19.54 4.59
N ALA A 59 -0.26 -19.02 5.19
CA ALA A 59 -0.84 -19.59 6.41
C ALA A 59 -1.43 -21.01 6.26
N LEU A 60 -1.70 -21.45 5.03
CA LEU A 60 -2.24 -22.79 4.74
C LEU A 60 -1.23 -23.73 4.04
N GLY A 61 0.02 -23.31 3.87
CA GLY A 61 1.07 -24.15 3.29
C GLY A 61 2.01 -23.39 2.36
N GLU A 62 2.41 -24.05 1.27
CA GLU A 62 3.26 -23.48 0.23
C GLU A 62 2.54 -23.56 -1.11
N THR A 63 2.65 -22.50 -1.90
CA THR A 63 2.09 -22.43 -3.25
C THR A 63 3.19 -22.03 -4.23
N GLU A 64 3.37 -22.83 -5.28
CA GLU A 64 4.26 -22.52 -6.38
C GLU A 64 3.53 -21.68 -7.43
N ILE A 65 4.11 -20.53 -7.78
CA ILE A 65 3.57 -19.59 -8.75
C ILE A 65 4.59 -19.48 -9.89
N SER A 66 4.13 -19.72 -11.12
CA SER A 66 4.96 -19.63 -12.31
C SER A 66 4.70 -18.33 -13.06
N GLY A 67 5.75 -17.55 -13.30
CA GLY A 67 5.63 -16.23 -13.93
C GLY A 67 4.90 -15.21 -13.05
N THR A 68 4.52 -14.08 -13.64
CA THR A 68 3.79 -13.00 -12.96
C THR A 68 2.29 -13.17 -13.21
N PRO A 69 1.46 -13.43 -12.19
CA PRO A 69 0.01 -13.59 -12.34
C PRO A 69 -0.66 -12.39 -13.01
N GLN A 70 -1.61 -12.63 -13.90
CA GLN A 70 -2.34 -11.60 -14.65
C GLN A 70 -3.86 -11.72 -14.50
N ARG A 71 -4.35 -12.90 -14.10
CA ARG A 71 -5.77 -13.23 -13.94
C ARG A 71 -6.06 -13.56 -12.49
N ILE A 72 -6.05 -12.52 -11.66
CA ILE A 72 -6.08 -12.65 -10.22
C ILE A 72 -7.52 -12.57 -9.69
N VAL A 73 -7.87 -13.50 -8.79
CA VAL A 73 -9.10 -13.47 -8.01
C VAL A 73 -8.78 -13.04 -6.58
N ALA A 74 -9.55 -12.10 -6.04
CA ALA A 74 -9.47 -11.68 -4.64
C ALA A 74 -10.75 -12.03 -3.86
N LEU A 75 -10.63 -12.84 -2.81
CA LEU A 75 -11.77 -13.35 -2.03
C LEU A 75 -12.01 -12.60 -0.71
N GLU A 76 -11.31 -11.49 -0.48
CA GLU A 76 -11.52 -10.57 0.65
C GLU A 76 -11.21 -9.14 0.22
N TRP A 77 -11.93 -8.18 0.81
CA TRP A 77 -11.90 -6.78 0.39
C TRP A 77 -10.53 -6.10 0.55
N THR A 78 -9.75 -6.46 1.57
CA THR A 78 -8.37 -5.94 1.73
C THR A 78 -7.49 -6.32 0.52
N TYR A 79 -7.58 -7.57 0.03
CA TYR A 79 -6.80 -7.99 -1.15
C TYR A 79 -7.35 -7.40 -2.47
N VAL A 80 -8.64 -7.03 -2.51
CA VAL A 80 -9.19 -6.26 -3.62
C VAL A 80 -8.54 -4.88 -3.66
N GLU A 81 -8.52 -4.20 -2.52
CA GLU A 81 -7.86 -2.90 -2.38
C GLU A 81 -6.37 -2.97 -2.69
N ASP A 82 -5.65 -3.99 -2.19
CA ASP A 82 -4.21 -4.16 -2.43
C ASP A 82 -3.90 -4.22 -3.94
N LEU A 83 -4.67 -5.00 -4.71
CA LEU A 83 -4.50 -5.08 -6.16
C LEU A 83 -4.79 -3.73 -6.83
N LEU A 84 -5.85 -3.04 -6.40
CA LEU A 84 -6.22 -1.73 -6.96
C LEU A 84 -5.18 -0.66 -6.65
N ALA A 85 -4.59 -0.67 -5.46
CA ALA A 85 -3.49 0.22 -5.07
C ALA A 85 -2.23 0.00 -5.92
N LEU A 86 -2.02 -1.23 -6.41
CA LEU A 86 -0.93 -1.59 -7.33
C LEU A 86 -1.29 -1.36 -8.81
N GLY A 87 -2.45 -0.75 -9.09
CA GLY A 87 -2.92 -0.48 -10.45
C GLY A 87 -3.41 -1.72 -11.20
N ILE A 88 -3.82 -2.77 -10.49
CA ILE A 88 -4.27 -4.05 -11.05
C ILE A 88 -5.76 -4.25 -10.77
N GLN A 89 -6.54 -4.47 -11.84
CA GLN A 89 -7.92 -4.90 -11.73
C GLN A 89 -7.99 -6.44 -11.59
N PRO A 90 -8.66 -6.98 -10.54
CA PRO A 90 -8.90 -8.42 -10.44
C PRO A 90 -9.84 -8.88 -11.55
N VAL A 91 -9.72 -10.13 -12.02
CA VAL A 91 -10.72 -10.69 -12.96
C VAL A 91 -12.03 -11.03 -12.26
N ALA A 92 -11.97 -11.24 -10.95
CA ALA A 92 -13.13 -11.54 -10.13
C ALA A 92 -12.89 -11.23 -8.66
N VAL A 93 -13.97 -10.86 -7.96
CA VAL A 93 -13.95 -10.60 -6.52
C VAL A 93 -15.19 -11.15 -5.82
N ALA A 94 -15.07 -11.44 -4.54
CA ALA A 94 -16.23 -11.80 -3.71
C ALA A 94 -16.93 -10.55 -3.17
N ASP A 95 -18.26 -10.52 -3.24
CA ASP A 95 -19.13 -9.50 -2.63
C ASP A 95 -18.84 -8.06 -3.13
N ILE A 96 -19.08 -7.80 -4.43
CA ILE A 96 -18.84 -6.48 -5.05
C ILE A 96 -19.76 -5.42 -4.47
N GLN A 97 -21.04 -5.77 -4.30
CA GLN A 97 -22.01 -4.83 -3.76
C GLN A 97 -21.60 -4.38 -2.36
N GLY A 98 -21.27 -5.32 -1.47
CA GLY A 98 -20.81 -4.98 -0.14
C GLY A 98 -19.48 -4.22 -0.15
N TYR A 99 -18.56 -4.52 -1.07
CA TYR A 99 -17.32 -3.74 -1.23
C TYR A 99 -17.64 -2.27 -1.52
N ASN A 100 -18.46 -2.00 -2.52
CA ASN A 100 -18.83 -0.64 -2.91
C ASN A 100 -19.67 0.10 -1.86
N ASP A 101 -20.41 -0.62 -1.01
CA ASP A 101 -21.21 -0.02 0.06
C ASP A 101 -20.37 0.37 1.29
N TRP A 102 -19.20 -0.26 1.50
CA TRP A 102 -18.42 -0.15 2.74
C TRP A 102 -16.99 0.37 2.54
N VAL A 103 -16.46 0.39 1.32
CA VAL A 103 -15.08 0.77 1.00
C VAL A 103 -15.11 1.94 0.00
N ASP A 104 -14.63 3.10 0.43
CA ASP A 104 -14.49 4.30 -0.42
C ASP A 104 -13.02 4.67 -0.62
N ILE A 105 -12.35 3.94 -1.52
CA ILE A 105 -10.98 4.23 -1.95
C ILE A 105 -11.00 4.95 -3.31
N PRO A 106 -9.95 5.72 -3.68
CA PRO A 106 -9.95 6.53 -4.90
C PRO A 106 -9.89 5.71 -6.22
N VAL A 107 -9.85 4.38 -6.15
CA VAL A 107 -9.77 3.49 -7.31
C VAL A 107 -10.97 2.53 -7.29
N ALA A 108 -11.83 2.65 -8.30
CA ALA A 108 -13.00 1.78 -8.43
C ALA A 108 -12.65 0.45 -9.10
N LEU A 109 -13.44 -0.59 -8.80
CA LEU A 109 -13.48 -1.81 -9.60
C LEU A 109 -14.02 -1.49 -11.01
N ALA A 110 -13.41 -2.09 -12.03
CA ALA A 110 -13.89 -1.98 -13.39
C ALA A 110 -15.23 -2.72 -13.58
N ASP A 111 -16.06 -2.25 -14.54
CA ASP A 111 -17.39 -2.82 -14.81
C ASP A 111 -17.36 -4.30 -15.26
N ASP A 112 -16.22 -4.77 -15.77
CA ASP A 112 -16.03 -6.14 -16.24
C ASP A 112 -15.49 -7.10 -15.18
N VAL A 113 -15.24 -6.63 -13.95
CA VAL A 113 -14.89 -7.48 -12.82
C VAL A 113 -16.07 -8.36 -12.44
N VAL A 114 -15.82 -9.66 -12.34
CA VAL A 114 -16.87 -10.66 -12.13
C VAL A 114 -17.10 -10.93 -10.63
N GLU A 115 -18.32 -10.75 -10.15
CA GLU A 115 -18.66 -11.18 -8.78
C GLU A 115 -18.70 -12.71 -8.66
N VAL A 116 -17.98 -13.28 -7.70
CA VAL A 116 -17.90 -14.74 -7.48
C VAL A 116 -18.62 -15.20 -6.22
N GLY A 117 -19.72 -14.53 -5.86
CA GLY A 117 -20.54 -14.87 -4.70
C GLY A 117 -20.13 -14.09 -3.45
N THR A 118 -20.55 -14.59 -2.29
CA THR A 118 -20.24 -13.95 -1.00
C THR A 118 -18.82 -14.28 -0.56
N ARG A 119 -18.24 -13.48 0.33
CA ARG A 119 -16.94 -13.82 0.94
C ARG A 119 -17.00 -15.13 1.69
N GLN A 120 -18.09 -15.40 2.42
CA GLN A 120 -18.31 -16.62 3.20
C GLN A 120 -18.42 -17.87 2.33
N GLU A 121 -19.08 -17.76 1.18
CA GLU A 121 -19.31 -18.85 0.24
C GLU A 121 -19.00 -18.41 -1.20
N PRO A 122 -17.72 -18.40 -1.61
CA PRO A 122 -17.33 -18.16 -2.99
C PRO A 122 -17.82 -19.27 -3.92
N ASN A 123 -18.23 -18.91 -5.14
CA ASN A 123 -18.71 -19.83 -6.14
C ASN A 123 -17.54 -20.51 -6.89
N LEU A 124 -17.19 -21.72 -6.46
CA LEU A 124 -16.08 -22.50 -7.03
C LEU A 124 -16.27 -22.84 -8.52
N GLU A 125 -17.50 -23.07 -8.98
CA GLU A 125 -17.77 -23.37 -10.39
C GLU A 125 -17.47 -22.16 -11.27
N LYS A 126 -17.88 -20.97 -10.82
CA LYS A 126 -17.61 -19.71 -11.52
C LYS A 126 -16.10 -19.39 -11.52
N LEU A 127 -15.41 -19.65 -10.41
CA LEU A 127 -13.96 -19.51 -10.32
C LEU A 127 -13.25 -20.43 -11.34
N ALA A 128 -13.66 -21.69 -11.44
CA ALA A 128 -13.11 -22.62 -12.42
C ALA A 128 -13.33 -22.17 -13.88
N GLU A 129 -14.50 -21.62 -14.20
CA GLU A 129 -14.81 -21.08 -15.53
C GLU A 129 -13.91 -19.90 -15.93
N LEU A 130 -13.61 -19.03 -14.96
CA LEU A 130 -12.78 -17.84 -15.16
C LEU A 130 -11.31 -18.18 -15.47
N ARG A 131 -10.85 -19.38 -15.12
CA ARG A 131 -9.45 -19.82 -15.27
C ARG A 131 -8.46 -18.76 -14.76
N PRO A 132 -8.51 -18.44 -13.44
CA PRO A 132 -7.53 -17.55 -12.84
C PRO A 132 -6.14 -18.20 -12.85
N ASP A 133 -5.10 -17.38 -12.77
CA ASP A 133 -3.71 -17.83 -12.58
C ASP A 133 -3.21 -17.57 -11.15
N LEU A 134 -4.00 -16.87 -10.32
CA LEU A 134 -3.81 -16.73 -8.88
C LEU A 134 -5.16 -16.50 -8.18
N ILE A 135 -5.35 -17.13 -7.02
CA ILE A 135 -6.42 -16.83 -6.07
C ILE A 135 -5.78 -16.33 -4.76
N ILE A 136 -6.25 -15.19 -4.26
CA ILE A 136 -5.83 -14.61 -2.98
C ILE A 136 -7.02 -14.65 -2.02
N ALA A 137 -6.81 -15.21 -0.82
CA ALA A 137 -7.88 -15.44 0.13
C ALA A 137 -7.43 -15.34 1.59
N PRO A 138 -8.34 -15.12 2.55
CA PRO A 138 -8.01 -15.14 3.97
C PRO A 138 -8.10 -16.57 4.51
N ALA A 139 -7.03 -17.04 5.14
CA ALA A 139 -6.86 -18.42 5.58
C ALA A 139 -8.01 -18.88 6.50
N PHE A 140 -8.44 -18.04 7.45
CA PHE A 140 -9.52 -18.37 8.38
C PHE A 140 -10.85 -18.69 7.68
N ARG A 141 -11.06 -18.18 6.46
CA ARG A 141 -12.32 -18.32 5.73
C ARG A 141 -12.29 -19.49 4.74
N VAL A 142 -11.13 -19.74 4.13
CA VAL A 142 -10.99 -20.75 3.09
C VAL A 142 -10.30 -22.04 3.55
N ALA A 143 -9.96 -22.17 4.84
CA ALA A 143 -9.28 -23.36 5.36
C ALA A 143 -9.93 -24.69 4.95
N GLU A 144 -11.27 -24.75 4.96
CA GLU A 144 -12.01 -25.97 4.57
C GLU A 144 -12.08 -26.19 3.05
N THR A 145 -12.02 -25.13 2.25
CA THR A 145 -12.14 -25.16 0.78
C THR A 145 -10.80 -24.99 0.06
N TYR A 146 -9.70 -24.82 0.79
CA TYR A 146 -8.36 -24.51 0.26
C TYR A 146 -7.89 -25.52 -0.79
N ALA A 147 -8.11 -26.82 -0.55
CA ALA A 147 -7.75 -27.85 -1.52
C ALA A 147 -8.53 -27.70 -2.83
N GLN A 148 -9.82 -27.35 -2.76
CA GLN A 148 -10.66 -27.16 -3.94
C GLN A 148 -10.26 -25.89 -4.72
N LEU A 149 -9.91 -24.81 -4.01
CA LEU A 149 -9.37 -23.60 -4.65
C LEU A 149 -8.02 -23.87 -5.33
N SER A 150 -7.15 -24.65 -4.68
CA SER A 150 -5.84 -25.04 -5.21
C SER A 150 -5.93 -25.96 -6.44
N GLU A 151 -7.03 -26.71 -6.60
CA GLU A 151 -7.32 -27.46 -7.82
C GLU A 151 -7.73 -26.55 -9.00
N ILE A 152 -8.24 -25.34 -8.72
CA ILE A 152 -8.65 -24.36 -9.74
C ILE A 152 -7.43 -23.54 -10.21
N ALA A 153 -6.65 -23.00 -9.27
CA ALA A 153 -5.47 -22.18 -9.56
C ALA A 153 -4.54 -22.12 -8.32
N PRO A 154 -3.26 -21.73 -8.50
CA PRO A 154 -2.39 -21.39 -7.37
C PRO A 154 -3.11 -20.47 -6.38
N THR A 155 -3.16 -20.86 -5.11
CA THR A 155 -3.97 -20.17 -4.09
C THR A 155 -3.09 -19.74 -2.92
N VAL A 156 -2.93 -18.43 -2.72
CA VAL A 156 -2.22 -17.87 -1.57
C VAL A 156 -3.22 -17.47 -0.50
N ALA A 157 -3.02 -17.97 0.72
CA ALA A 157 -3.91 -17.71 1.85
C ALA A 157 -3.19 -16.96 2.98
N PHE A 158 -3.52 -15.68 3.16
CA PHE A 158 -2.95 -14.81 4.21
C PHE A 158 -3.77 -14.86 5.49
N ASP A 159 -3.17 -14.46 6.61
CA ASP A 159 -3.82 -14.42 7.93
C ASP A 159 -3.81 -13.00 8.51
N PRO A 160 -4.87 -12.20 8.23
CA PRO A 160 -4.93 -10.82 8.71
C PRO A 160 -5.12 -10.67 10.22
N TYR A 161 -5.29 -11.78 10.94
CA TYR A 161 -5.57 -11.79 12.37
C TYR A 161 -4.53 -12.65 13.13
N PRO A 162 -3.27 -12.18 13.20
CA PRO A 162 -2.17 -12.94 13.75
C PRO A 162 -2.44 -13.36 15.20
N THR A 163 -2.09 -14.60 15.54
CA THR A 163 -2.15 -15.12 16.91
C THR A 163 -0.90 -14.80 17.73
N ASP A 164 0.18 -14.38 17.07
CA ASP A 164 1.38 -13.88 17.73
C ASP A 164 1.14 -12.44 18.19
N GLU A 165 0.95 -12.26 19.49
CA GLU A 165 0.66 -10.94 20.10
C GLU A 165 1.78 -9.90 19.87
N SER A 166 2.97 -10.31 19.39
CA SER A 166 4.04 -9.39 19.02
C SER A 166 3.89 -8.79 17.61
N VAL A 167 2.96 -9.31 16.81
CA VAL A 167 2.65 -8.81 15.46
C VAL A 167 1.30 -8.12 15.50
N THR A 168 1.30 -6.83 15.17
CA THR A 168 0.05 -6.07 15.06
C THR A 168 -0.61 -6.31 13.71
N GLN A 169 -1.93 -6.06 13.61
CA GLN A 169 -2.64 -6.17 12.33
C GLN A 169 -2.14 -5.15 11.30
N TYR A 170 -1.64 -3.99 11.72
CA TYR A 170 -1.01 -3.01 10.81
C TYR A 170 0.31 -3.53 10.22
N ALA A 171 1.16 -4.15 11.05
CA ALA A 171 2.39 -4.76 10.58
C ALA A 171 2.12 -5.93 9.63
N GLU A 172 1.09 -6.74 9.92
CA GLU A 172 0.63 -7.81 9.03
C GLU A 172 0.13 -7.25 7.69
N MET A 173 -0.75 -6.23 7.71
CA MET A 173 -1.27 -5.61 6.49
C MET A 173 -0.14 -5.11 5.58
N ARG A 174 0.85 -4.38 6.14
CA ARG A 174 2.02 -3.90 5.37
C ARG A 174 2.79 -5.05 4.73
N GLN A 175 3.05 -6.11 5.50
CA GLN A 175 3.80 -7.25 5.00
C GLN A 175 3.03 -8.03 3.92
N THR A 176 1.73 -8.22 4.10
CA THR A 176 0.86 -8.88 3.14
C THR A 176 0.76 -8.08 1.85
N PHE A 177 0.57 -6.75 1.94
CA PHE A 177 0.57 -5.86 0.78
C PHE A 177 1.87 -5.93 -0.01
N LEU A 178 3.04 -5.83 0.64
CA LEU A 178 4.34 -5.96 -0.05
C LEU A 178 4.55 -7.35 -0.66
N THR A 179 4.03 -8.40 -0.03
CA THR A 179 4.08 -9.76 -0.58
C THR A 179 3.24 -9.87 -1.84
N ILE A 180 2.04 -9.29 -1.84
CA ILE A 180 1.18 -9.21 -3.03
C ILE A 180 1.85 -8.39 -4.12
N ALA A 181 2.47 -7.25 -3.77
CA ALA A 181 3.21 -6.38 -4.69
C ALA A 181 4.35 -7.13 -5.39
N ASP A 182 5.18 -7.87 -4.65
CA ASP A 182 6.24 -8.69 -5.23
C ASP A 182 5.67 -9.77 -6.16
N LEU A 183 4.62 -10.47 -5.71
CA LEU A 183 3.97 -11.52 -6.48
C LEU A 183 3.47 -11.09 -7.85
N VAL A 184 2.94 -9.87 -7.93
CA VAL A 184 2.37 -9.32 -9.16
C VAL A 184 3.37 -8.47 -9.95
N GLY A 185 4.66 -8.48 -9.56
CA GLY A 185 5.73 -7.76 -10.25
C GLY A 185 5.59 -6.23 -10.13
N ARG A 186 5.18 -5.77 -8.95
CA ARG A 186 4.92 -4.37 -8.59
C ARG A 186 5.61 -3.99 -7.27
N ALA A 187 6.75 -4.59 -6.96
CA ALA A 187 7.43 -4.39 -5.67
C ALA A 187 7.77 -2.91 -5.40
N ALA A 188 8.28 -2.19 -6.39
CA ALA A 188 8.62 -0.78 -6.26
C ALA A 188 7.37 0.10 -6.06
N GLU A 189 6.29 -0.19 -6.78
CA GLU A 189 5.00 0.48 -6.63
C GLU A 189 4.39 0.22 -5.24
N GLY A 190 4.52 -1.01 -4.72
CA GLY A 190 4.09 -1.35 -3.36
C GLY A 190 4.87 -0.56 -2.29
N GLU A 191 6.20 -0.48 -2.40
CA GLU A 191 7.01 0.34 -1.50
C GLU A 191 6.60 1.82 -1.55
N ALA A 192 6.36 2.36 -2.75
CA ALA A 192 5.94 3.74 -2.93
C ALA A 192 4.56 4.03 -2.30
N VAL A 193 3.59 3.13 -2.44
CA VAL A 193 2.25 3.26 -1.83
C VAL A 193 2.36 3.30 -0.29
N LEU A 194 3.17 2.42 0.31
CA LEU A 194 3.37 2.44 1.77
C LEU A 194 4.10 3.70 2.23
N ALA A 195 5.11 4.16 1.49
CA ALA A 195 5.83 5.38 1.80
C ALA A 195 4.90 6.61 1.76
N GLN A 196 3.99 6.68 0.79
CA GLN A 196 2.99 7.74 0.70
C GLN A 196 2.04 7.72 1.92
N MET A 197 1.53 6.55 2.28
CA MET A 197 0.67 6.36 3.45
C MET A 197 1.40 6.83 4.73
N GLU A 198 2.65 6.42 4.94
CA GLU A 198 3.44 6.80 6.11
C GLU A 198 3.75 8.31 6.14
N ALA A 199 4.01 8.92 4.99
CA ALA A 199 4.20 10.37 4.88
C ALA A 199 2.92 11.14 5.28
N LYS A 200 1.74 10.63 4.91
CA LYS A 200 0.45 11.20 5.32
C LYS A 200 0.25 11.12 6.83
N PHE A 201 0.63 10.01 7.46
CA PHE A 201 0.54 9.85 8.91
C PHE A 201 1.44 10.87 9.63
N ALA A 202 2.67 11.05 9.14
CA ALA A 202 3.60 12.03 9.69
C ALA A 202 3.10 13.48 9.54
N ALA A 203 2.48 13.82 8.40
CA ALA A 203 1.86 15.12 8.16
C ALA A 203 0.68 15.38 9.11
N ALA A 204 -0.21 14.40 9.26
CA ALA A 204 -1.34 14.46 10.18
C ALA A 204 -0.88 14.61 11.65
N ARG A 205 0.13 13.84 12.07
CA ARG A 205 0.73 14.00 13.40
C ARG A 205 1.25 15.42 13.64
N SER A 206 1.96 15.98 12.66
CA SER A 206 2.51 17.34 12.74
C SER A 206 1.39 18.39 12.86
N GLN A 207 0.28 18.19 12.14
CA GLN A 207 -0.91 19.06 12.23
C GLN A 207 -1.59 18.94 13.60
N LEU A 208 -1.72 17.74 14.16
CA LEU A 208 -2.24 17.54 15.52
C LEU A 208 -1.32 18.15 16.58
N GLU A 209 0.00 18.08 16.40
CA GLU A 209 0.96 18.77 17.26
C GLU A 209 0.77 20.29 17.22
N ALA A 210 0.67 20.88 16.02
CA ALA A 210 0.43 22.30 15.85
C ALA A 210 -0.92 22.75 16.45
N ALA A 211 -1.93 21.88 16.40
CA ALA A 211 -3.24 22.08 17.02
C ALA A 211 -3.25 21.82 18.54
N GLY A 212 -2.16 21.33 19.13
CA GLY A 212 -2.06 21.01 20.55
C GLY A 212 -2.88 19.78 20.99
N LYS A 213 -3.11 18.83 20.08
CA LYS A 213 -3.99 17.67 20.26
C LYS A 213 -3.28 16.35 20.54
N LEU A 214 -1.95 16.33 20.61
CA LEU A 214 -1.21 15.11 20.94
C LEU A 214 -1.58 14.60 22.34
N GLY A 215 -1.73 13.28 22.46
CA GLY A 215 -2.10 12.60 23.70
C GLY A 215 -3.58 12.73 24.07
N GLU A 216 -4.42 13.31 23.21
CA GLU A 216 -5.87 13.29 23.46
C GLU A 216 -6.39 11.84 23.41
N PRO A 217 -7.23 11.43 24.38
CA PRO A 217 -7.77 10.08 24.42
C PRO A 217 -8.83 9.89 23.33
N PHE A 218 -8.80 8.75 22.66
CA PHE A 218 -9.83 8.37 21.69
C PHE A 218 -10.37 6.96 21.94
N VAL A 219 -11.55 6.69 21.40
CA VAL A 219 -12.06 5.32 21.23
C VAL A 219 -12.56 5.20 19.80
N LEU A 220 -12.10 4.17 19.09
CA LEU A 220 -12.58 3.84 17.76
C LEU A 220 -13.62 2.73 17.83
N ALA A 221 -14.75 2.93 17.15
CA ALA A 221 -15.86 2.00 17.14
C ALA A 221 -16.41 1.72 15.74
N GLN A 222 -16.99 0.54 15.55
CA GLN A 222 -17.86 0.22 14.42
C GLN A 222 -19.18 -0.30 14.95
N ALA A 223 -20.30 0.29 14.52
CA ALA A 223 -21.62 -0.08 14.99
C ALA A 223 -22.50 -0.55 13.82
N PHE A 224 -23.20 -1.67 14.01
CA PHE A 224 -24.09 -2.25 13.01
C PHE A 224 -25.13 -3.16 13.68
N GLY A 225 -26.16 -3.54 12.94
CA GLY A 225 -27.09 -4.57 13.40
C GLY A 225 -28.50 -4.44 12.82
N GLY A 226 -29.25 -5.53 12.94
CA GLY A 226 -30.70 -5.57 12.72
C GLY A 226 -31.44 -5.37 14.04
N ASP A 227 -32.17 -6.40 14.49
CA ASP A 227 -32.87 -6.39 15.79
C ASP A 227 -31.92 -6.26 16.99
N THR A 228 -30.72 -6.85 16.88
CA THR A 228 -29.64 -6.71 17.86
C THR A 228 -28.57 -5.79 17.32
N VAL A 229 -28.30 -4.71 18.04
CA VAL A 229 -27.18 -3.79 17.75
C VAL A 229 -25.90 -4.35 18.36
N GLN A 230 -24.85 -4.35 17.56
CA GLN A 230 -23.50 -4.72 17.95
C GLN A 230 -22.60 -3.50 17.76
N ILE A 231 -21.78 -3.23 18.77
CA ILE A 231 -20.76 -2.18 18.73
C ILE A 231 -19.43 -2.87 18.96
N ARG A 232 -18.53 -2.77 17.99
CA ARG A 232 -17.14 -3.19 18.11
C ARG A 232 -16.35 -2.01 18.64
N LEU A 233 -15.73 -2.15 19.81
CA LEU A 233 -14.74 -1.21 20.34
C LEU A 233 -13.36 -1.79 20.04
N PHE A 234 -12.56 -1.07 19.25
CA PHE A 234 -11.28 -1.60 18.77
C PHE A 234 -10.19 -1.49 19.84
N THR A 235 -9.34 -2.52 19.92
CA THR A 235 -8.23 -2.64 20.87
C THR A 235 -6.89 -2.30 20.21
N ASP A 236 -5.84 -2.10 21.00
CA ASP A 236 -4.52 -1.62 20.56
C ASP A 236 -3.87 -2.47 19.44
N ASN A 237 -4.21 -3.75 19.33
CA ASN A 237 -3.70 -4.62 18.26
C ASN A 237 -4.41 -4.46 16.91
N ALA A 238 -5.49 -3.67 16.86
CA ALA A 238 -6.23 -3.40 15.64
C ALA A 238 -5.48 -2.44 14.71
N MET A 239 -5.51 -2.74 13.42
CA MET A 239 -4.85 -1.91 12.41
C MET A 239 -5.29 -0.44 12.49
N ALA A 240 -6.60 -0.18 12.52
CA ALA A 240 -7.13 1.16 12.54
C ALA A 240 -6.83 1.92 13.85
N VAL A 241 -6.67 1.22 14.98
CA VAL A 241 -6.25 1.86 16.24
C VAL A 241 -4.79 2.28 16.16
N GLU A 242 -3.91 1.38 15.72
CA GLU A 242 -2.48 1.69 15.55
C GLU A 242 -2.23 2.84 14.57
N ILE A 243 -3.01 2.92 13.48
CA ILE A 243 -2.97 4.06 12.54
C ILE A 243 -3.26 5.37 13.27
N VAL A 244 -4.32 5.42 14.08
CA VAL A 244 -4.72 6.62 14.82
C VAL A 244 -3.71 6.97 15.93
N GLU A 245 -3.10 5.96 16.56
CA GLU A 245 -2.02 6.17 17.54
C GLU A 245 -0.73 6.73 16.90
N GLN A 246 -0.42 6.36 15.65
CA GLN A 246 0.70 6.96 14.92
C GLN A 246 0.52 8.48 14.70
N LEU A 247 -0.73 8.94 14.57
CA LEU A 247 -1.06 10.38 14.54
C LEU A 247 -0.78 11.08 15.87
N GLY A 248 -0.59 10.33 16.96
CA GLY A 248 -0.24 10.82 18.28
C GLY A 248 -1.40 10.98 19.24
N LEU A 249 -2.53 10.30 18.98
CA LEU A 249 -3.63 10.14 19.92
C LEU A 249 -3.42 8.86 20.77
N GLU A 250 -4.13 8.72 21.88
CA GLU A 250 -4.00 7.57 22.78
C GLU A 250 -5.32 6.78 22.86
N ASN A 251 -5.30 5.48 22.57
CA ASN A 251 -6.50 4.67 22.68
C ASN A 251 -6.91 4.52 24.15
N ALA A 252 -8.15 4.86 24.45
CA ALA A 252 -8.73 4.81 25.79
C ALA A 252 -9.51 3.51 26.05
N TRP A 253 -9.65 2.63 25.05
CA TRP A 253 -10.28 1.32 25.20
C TRP A 253 -9.27 0.19 25.26
N GLN A 254 -9.26 -0.55 26.37
CA GLN A 254 -8.48 -1.77 26.53
C GLN A 254 -9.38 -2.92 26.97
N ASP A 255 -9.17 -4.09 26.38
CA ASP A 255 -9.77 -5.33 26.87
C ASP A 255 -8.81 -6.04 27.82
N ALA A 256 -9.36 -6.70 28.85
CA ALA A 256 -8.56 -7.46 29.80
C ALA A 256 -7.92 -8.71 29.16
N THR A 257 -8.42 -9.15 28.01
CA THR A 257 -7.98 -10.31 27.26
C THR A 257 -7.60 -9.91 25.84
N PHE A 258 -6.58 -10.56 25.29
CA PHE A 258 -6.19 -10.35 23.90
C PHE A 258 -7.36 -10.67 22.97
N GLN A 259 -7.70 -9.72 22.10
CA GLN A 259 -8.75 -9.86 21.10
C GLN A 259 -8.11 -10.12 19.73
N GLN A 260 -8.15 -11.37 19.26
CA GLN A 260 -7.52 -11.75 17.97
C GLN A 260 -7.99 -10.88 16.79
N TYR A 261 -9.28 -10.55 16.75
CA TYR A 261 -9.86 -9.73 15.68
C TYR A 261 -9.68 -8.21 15.88
N GLY A 262 -9.00 -7.79 16.97
CA GLY A 262 -8.72 -6.38 17.25
C GLY A 262 -9.90 -5.60 17.79
N PHE A 263 -10.94 -6.27 18.30
CA PHE A 263 -12.07 -5.56 18.90
C PHE A 263 -12.81 -6.40 19.94
N THR A 264 -13.40 -5.70 20.90
CA THR A 264 -14.41 -6.24 21.82
C THR A 264 -15.80 -5.92 21.27
N THR A 265 -16.70 -6.91 21.22
CA THR A 265 -18.11 -6.65 20.86
C THR A 265 -18.94 -6.39 22.11
N VAL A 266 -19.55 -5.21 22.20
CA VAL A 266 -20.38 -4.75 23.31
C VAL A 266 -21.77 -4.32 22.82
N SER A 267 -22.69 -4.15 23.77
CA SER A 267 -23.96 -3.47 23.55
C SER A 267 -23.84 -1.98 23.90
N VAL A 268 -24.85 -1.18 23.57
CA VAL A 268 -24.85 0.27 23.85
C VAL A 268 -24.70 0.60 25.34
N GLU A 269 -25.17 -0.29 26.22
CA GLU A 269 -25.12 -0.11 27.67
C GLU A 269 -23.69 -0.08 28.25
N ALA A 270 -22.68 -0.49 27.48
CA ALA A 270 -21.28 -0.39 27.88
C ALA A 270 -20.67 1.00 27.65
N LEU A 271 -21.24 1.81 26.72
CA LEU A 271 -20.68 3.10 26.34
C LEU A 271 -20.58 4.15 27.46
N PRO A 272 -21.47 4.19 28.49
CA PRO A 272 -21.32 5.14 29.59
C PRO A 272 -20.00 5.04 30.36
N GLU A 273 -19.35 3.87 30.34
CA GLU A 273 -18.07 3.65 31.04
C GLU A 273 -16.89 4.36 30.38
N LEU A 274 -17.03 4.78 29.10
CA LEU A 274 -15.97 5.43 28.34
C LEU A 274 -15.68 6.87 28.79
N GLY A 275 -16.62 7.53 29.48
CA GLY A 275 -16.46 8.91 29.93
C GLY A 275 -16.47 9.93 28.78
N ASP A 276 -15.70 11.01 28.90
CA ASP A 276 -15.53 12.03 27.86
C ASP A 276 -14.22 11.77 27.10
N VAL A 277 -14.34 11.30 25.86
CA VAL A 277 -13.25 10.89 24.97
C VAL A 277 -13.59 11.34 23.54
N ASN A 278 -12.59 11.42 22.66
CA ASN A 278 -12.86 11.52 21.22
C ASN A 278 -13.42 10.16 20.74
N PHE A 279 -14.73 10.06 20.58
CA PHE A 279 -15.40 8.83 20.14
C PHE A 279 -15.58 8.84 18.63
N PHE A 280 -14.67 8.17 17.92
CA PHE A 280 -14.75 7.98 16.47
C PHE A 280 -15.58 6.73 16.17
N TYR A 281 -16.59 6.86 15.31
CA TYR A 281 -17.43 5.71 14.97
C TYR A 281 -17.76 5.59 13.48
N VAL A 282 -17.67 4.36 12.99
CA VAL A 282 -18.13 3.94 11.67
C VAL A 282 -19.52 3.33 11.80
N VAL A 283 -20.48 3.92 11.11
CA VAL A 283 -21.86 3.44 11.02
C VAL A 283 -22.44 3.85 9.67
N GLN A 284 -23.24 2.97 9.06
CA GLN A 284 -23.94 3.30 7.82
C GLN A 284 -25.02 4.35 8.08
N ASP A 285 -25.09 5.37 7.23
CA ASP A 285 -26.01 6.49 7.39
C ASP A 285 -27.48 6.04 7.30
N ASP A 286 -27.77 5.15 6.36
CA ASP A 286 -29.12 4.58 6.15
C ASP A 286 -29.54 3.61 7.27
N ASN A 287 -28.59 3.17 8.10
CA ASN A 287 -28.80 2.24 9.20
C ASN A 287 -28.11 2.70 10.50
N ASN A 288 -28.13 4.01 10.79
CA ASN A 288 -27.46 4.54 11.95
C ASN A 288 -28.12 4.08 13.27
N VAL A 289 -27.51 3.10 13.91
CA VAL A 289 -28.03 2.43 15.11
C VAL A 289 -28.23 3.38 16.29
N PHE A 290 -27.43 4.44 16.40
CA PHE A 290 -27.48 5.40 17.51
C PHE A 290 -28.69 6.35 17.43
N THR A 291 -29.29 6.48 16.25
CA THR A 291 -30.48 7.33 16.03
C THR A 291 -31.81 6.62 16.29
N ARG A 292 -31.77 5.30 16.53
CA ARG A 292 -32.98 4.48 16.75
C ARG A 292 -33.66 4.87 18.06
N GLU A 293 -35.00 4.86 18.08
CA GLU A 293 -35.82 5.29 19.22
C GLU A 293 -35.43 4.61 20.54
N ALA A 294 -35.08 3.33 20.50
CA ALA A 294 -34.69 2.56 21.68
C ALA A 294 -33.28 2.90 22.23
N ILE A 295 -32.41 3.51 21.40
CA ILE A 295 -30.99 3.74 21.70
C ILE A 295 -30.70 5.24 21.91
N ALA A 296 -31.35 6.10 21.12
CA ALA A 296 -31.12 7.53 21.12
C ALA A 296 -31.18 8.20 22.50
N PRO A 297 -32.09 7.83 23.44
CA PRO A 297 -32.10 8.41 24.78
C PRO A 297 -30.79 8.17 25.54
N LEU A 298 -30.27 6.94 25.53
CA LEU A 298 -29.00 6.61 26.17
C LEU A 298 -27.83 7.30 25.46
N TRP A 299 -27.80 7.24 24.12
CA TRP A 299 -26.75 7.86 23.32
C TRP A 299 -26.61 9.38 23.61
N ASN A 300 -27.72 10.11 23.67
CA ASN A 300 -27.72 11.55 23.93
C ASN A 300 -27.29 11.92 25.37
N GLU A 301 -27.26 10.96 26.29
CA GLU A 301 -26.81 11.15 27.67
C GLU A 301 -25.31 10.86 27.87
N LEU A 302 -24.62 10.30 26.87
CA LEU A 302 -23.20 9.97 26.95
C LEU A 302 -22.35 11.24 27.04
N ALA A 303 -21.32 11.22 27.88
CA ALA A 303 -20.49 12.40 28.15
C ALA A 303 -19.79 12.92 26.89
N PHE A 304 -19.16 12.05 26.10
CA PHE A 304 -18.55 12.44 24.81
C PHE A 304 -19.58 12.99 23.80
N VAL A 305 -20.84 12.54 23.83
CA VAL A 305 -21.90 13.11 22.95
C VAL A 305 -22.28 14.51 23.42
N GLN A 306 -22.44 14.71 24.73
CA GLN A 306 -22.77 16.02 25.30
C GLN A 306 -21.65 17.06 25.13
N SER A 307 -20.40 16.62 25.17
CA SER A 307 -19.22 17.45 24.91
C SER A 307 -18.99 17.75 23.43
N GLY A 308 -19.74 17.11 22.51
CA GLY A 308 -19.54 17.26 21.07
C GLY A 308 -18.35 16.48 20.52
N ASN A 309 -17.86 15.49 21.26
CA ASN A 309 -16.71 14.64 20.92
C ASN A 309 -17.13 13.30 20.29
N ALA A 310 -18.35 13.19 19.76
CA ALA A 310 -18.81 12.04 19.00
C ALA A 310 -18.69 12.33 17.50
N TYR A 311 -17.81 11.61 16.81
CA TYR A 311 -17.46 11.87 15.42
C TYR A 311 -17.81 10.67 14.55
N ALA A 312 -18.81 10.82 13.68
CA ALA A 312 -19.08 9.84 12.64
C ALA A 312 -17.97 9.93 11.58
N LEU A 313 -17.29 8.83 11.29
CA LEU A 313 -16.29 8.78 10.23
C LEU A 313 -16.92 8.51 8.85
N GLY A 314 -18.19 8.08 8.82
CA GLY A 314 -18.87 7.60 7.61
C GLY A 314 -18.90 6.07 7.56
N GLY A 315 -19.96 5.50 6.97
CA GLY A 315 -20.14 4.05 6.85
C GLY A 315 -19.18 3.37 5.87
N ASP A 316 -18.60 4.16 5.00
CA ASP A 316 -17.66 3.83 3.92
C ASP A 316 -16.17 3.87 4.36
N THR A 317 -15.91 4.18 5.63
CA THR A 317 -14.56 4.19 6.21
C THR A 317 -14.18 2.79 6.70
N TRP A 318 -13.71 1.94 5.78
CA TRP A 318 -13.41 0.55 6.07
C TRP A 318 -12.18 0.39 6.98
N LEU A 319 -12.38 -0.16 8.18
CA LEU A 319 -11.33 -0.30 9.21
C LEU A 319 -10.44 -1.55 9.08
N PHE A 320 -10.71 -2.39 8.08
CA PHE A 320 -10.04 -3.68 7.85
C PHE A 320 -9.47 -3.77 6.42
N GLY A 321 -9.21 -2.62 5.78
CA GLY A 321 -8.72 -2.54 4.40
C GLY A 321 -7.21 -2.70 4.30
N GLY A 322 -6.63 -2.04 3.32
CA GLY A 322 -5.19 -1.95 3.06
C GLY A 322 -4.68 -0.51 3.19
N PRO A 323 -3.66 -0.11 2.41
CA PRO A 323 -3.03 1.20 2.55
C PRO A 323 -3.93 2.40 2.17
N LEU A 324 -4.85 2.25 1.23
CA LEU A 324 -5.73 3.34 0.80
C LEU A 324 -6.85 3.59 1.82
N SER A 325 -7.41 2.54 2.41
CA SER A 325 -8.34 2.61 3.54
C SER A 325 -7.66 3.23 4.76
N ALA A 326 -6.39 2.92 5.00
CA ALA A 326 -5.61 3.52 6.07
C ALA A 326 -5.44 5.04 5.87
N GLU A 327 -5.16 5.49 4.65
CA GLU A 327 -5.14 6.91 4.31
C GLU A 327 -6.51 7.60 4.51
N LEU A 328 -7.61 6.92 4.18
CA LEU A 328 -8.97 7.41 4.39
C LEU A 328 -9.29 7.57 5.88
N VAL A 329 -8.95 6.58 6.71
CA VAL A 329 -9.13 6.66 8.17
C VAL A 329 -8.44 7.91 8.72
N VAL A 330 -7.22 8.19 8.27
CA VAL A 330 -6.49 9.39 8.69
C VAL A 330 -7.21 10.67 8.23
N ASP A 331 -7.69 10.75 6.99
CA ASP A 331 -8.44 11.91 6.52
C ASP A 331 -9.69 12.17 7.36
N LYS A 332 -10.47 11.13 7.65
CA LYS A 332 -11.71 11.25 8.44
C LYS A 332 -11.45 11.66 9.88
N VAL A 333 -10.40 11.11 10.50
CA VAL A 333 -10.00 11.50 11.87
C VAL A 333 -9.51 12.95 11.91
N MET A 334 -8.76 13.38 10.89
CA MET A 334 -8.25 14.74 10.80
C MET A 334 -9.35 15.75 10.51
N GLU A 335 -10.31 15.41 9.63
CA GLU A 335 -11.52 16.20 9.40
C GLU A 335 -12.32 16.34 10.70
N ALA A 336 -12.51 15.24 11.44
CA ALA A 336 -13.24 15.24 12.70
C ALA A 336 -12.60 16.14 13.77
N LEU A 337 -11.28 16.10 13.92
CA LEU A 337 -10.58 16.83 14.98
C LEU A 337 -10.22 18.27 14.64
N THR A 338 -10.04 18.59 13.35
CA THR A 338 -9.52 19.88 12.90
C THR A 338 -10.45 20.64 11.97
N GLY A 339 -11.47 19.98 11.42
CA GLY A 339 -12.34 20.54 10.39
C GLY A 339 -11.67 20.69 9.02
N ALA A 340 -10.50 20.09 8.82
CA ALA A 340 -9.75 20.11 7.58
C ALA A 340 -9.20 18.71 7.25
N ALA A 341 -9.19 18.36 5.97
CA ALA A 341 -8.49 17.18 5.49
C ALA A 341 -6.98 17.33 5.66
N VAL A 342 -6.24 16.22 5.69
CA VAL A 342 -4.78 16.26 5.74
C VAL A 342 -4.27 16.91 4.48
N THR A 343 -3.75 18.12 4.63
CA THR A 343 -2.87 18.69 3.61
C THR A 343 -1.47 18.21 3.90
N VAL A 344 -0.80 17.61 2.92
CA VAL A 344 0.67 17.57 2.95
C VAL A 344 1.10 19.02 2.69
N GLU A 345 1.05 19.83 3.75
CA GLU A 345 1.36 21.25 3.64
C GLU A 345 2.84 21.39 3.25
N GLY A 346 3.05 22.04 2.11
CA GLY A 346 4.32 22.07 1.41
C GLY A 346 5.46 22.66 2.24
N ALA A 347 6.67 22.20 1.93
CA ALA A 347 7.91 22.70 2.52
C ALA A 347 7.90 24.23 2.63
N THR A 348 8.36 24.75 3.77
CA THR A 348 8.64 26.18 3.89
C THR A 348 9.89 26.49 3.06
N PHE A 349 9.76 27.38 2.08
CA PHE A 349 10.87 27.77 1.22
C PHE A 349 11.68 28.92 1.84
N PRO A 350 13.02 28.96 1.64
CA PRO A 350 13.82 28.04 0.83
C PRO A 350 14.01 26.67 1.50
N VAL A 351 13.95 25.61 0.69
CA VAL A 351 14.28 24.24 1.11
C VAL A 351 15.56 23.79 0.41
N THR A 352 16.50 23.22 1.16
CA THR A 352 17.73 22.62 0.60
C THR A 352 17.63 21.11 0.71
N ILE A 353 17.78 20.43 -0.43
CA ILE A 353 17.70 18.98 -0.56
C ILE A 353 19.10 18.46 -0.89
N GLU A 354 19.60 17.54 -0.06
CA GLU A 354 20.86 16.83 -0.29
C GLU A 354 20.60 15.60 -1.18
N HIS A 355 21.48 15.35 -2.15
CA HIS A 355 21.35 14.27 -3.13
C HIS A 355 22.72 13.79 -3.64
N LYS A 356 22.77 12.75 -4.48
CA LYS A 356 24.02 12.07 -4.88
C LYS A 356 25.08 12.99 -5.53
N TYR A 357 24.67 14.10 -6.15
CA TYR A 357 25.55 15.08 -6.79
C TYR A 357 25.78 16.39 -6.01
N GLY A 358 25.43 16.42 -4.71
CA GLY A 358 25.59 17.62 -3.86
C GLY A 358 24.26 18.03 -3.23
N SER A 359 23.91 19.31 -3.32
CA SER A 359 22.62 19.79 -2.83
C SER A 359 22.02 20.88 -3.69
N THR A 360 20.70 20.93 -3.67
CA THR A 360 19.90 21.86 -4.44
C THR A 360 18.98 22.64 -3.50
N THR A 361 19.07 23.97 -3.58
CA THR A 361 18.17 24.87 -2.85
C THR A 361 17.05 25.33 -3.78
N ILE A 362 15.81 24.99 -3.42
CA ILE A 362 14.60 25.50 -4.04
C ILE A 362 14.15 26.70 -3.21
N THR A 363 14.08 27.88 -3.82
CA THR A 363 13.90 29.14 -3.08
C THR A 363 12.45 29.55 -2.87
N GLU A 364 11.54 29.03 -3.69
CA GLU A 364 10.11 29.31 -3.66
C GLU A 364 9.32 28.10 -4.15
N LYS A 365 8.01 28.11 -3.94
CA LYS A 365 7.13 27.00 -4.35
C LYS A 365 7.21 26.82 -5.87
N PRO A 366 7.62 25.63 -6.37
CA PRO A 366 7.66 25.36 -7.80
C PRO A 366 6.26 25.38 -8.42
N ALA A 367 6.17 25.96 -9.61
CA ALA A 367 5.01 26.07 -10.46
C ALA A 367 5.24 25.48 -11.86
N ARG A 368 6.50 25.33 -12.30
CA ARG A 368 6.89 24.79 -13.62
C ARG A 368 7.87 23.65 -13.46
N ILE A 369 7.33 22.49 -13.08
CA ILE A 369 8.12 21.31 -12.78
C ILE A 369 8.35 20.47 -14.05
N VAL A 370 9.60 20.13 -14.34
CA VAL A 370 9.94 19.08 -15.31
C VAL A 370 10.40 17.85 -14.53
N THR A 371 9.90 16.68 -14.90
CA THR A 371 10.35 15.41 -14.34
C THR A 371 11.16 14.62 -15.37
N VAL A 372 12.34 14.15 -14.97
CA VAL A 372 13.23 13.38 -15.83
C VAL A 372 13.48 11.94 -15.34
N GLY A 373 12.97 11.58 -14.15
CA GLY A 373 12.85 10.20 -13.72
C GLY A 373 11.62 9.50 -14.31
N LEU A 374 11.64 8.16 -14.30
CA LEU A 374 10.65 7.34 -15.03
C LEU A 374 9.26 7.35 -14.39
N THR A 375 9.18 7.64 -13.08
CA THR A 375 7.95 7.66 -12.28
C THR A 375 7.78 8.95 -11.48
N ASP A 376 8.71 9.89 -11.61
CA ASP A 376 8.74 11.14 -10.84
C ASP A 376 7.47 11.99 -11.03
N GLN A 377 6.85 11.92 -12.21
CA GLN A 377 5.61 12.62 -12.56
C GLN A 377 4.43 12.21 -11.69
N ASP A 378 4.39 10.97 -11.20
CA ASP A 378 3.27 10.48 -10.41
C ASP A 378 3.24 11.16 -9.05
N ALA A 379 4.40 11.37 -8.43
CA ALA A 379 4.52 12.11 -7.19
C ALA A 379 4.10 13.59 -7.36
N VAL A 380 4.46 14.21 -8.49
CA VAL A 380 4.07 15.60 -8.78
C VAL A 380 2.57 15.73 -9.01
N LEU A 381 1.97 14.80 -9.76
CA LEU A 381 0.54 14.74 -10.02
C LEU A 381 -0.26 14.43 -8.74
N ALA A 382 0.24 13.57 -7.86
CA ALA A 382 -0.36 13.29 -6.56
C ALA A 382 -0.43 14.55 -5.67
N LEU A 383 0.55 15.46 -5.80
CA LEU A 383 0.55 16.76 -5.12
C LEU A 383 -0.34 17.81 -5.80
N GLY A 384 -1.13 17.41 -6.80
CA GLY A 384 -2.06 18.28 -7.51
C GLY A 384 -1.39 19.24 -8.49
N VAL A 385 -0.15 18.98 -8.90
CA VAL A 385 0.59 19.78 -9.88
C VAL A 385 0.76 18.98 -11.15
N THR A 386 0.47 19.57 -12.30
CA THR A 386 0.77 18.95 -13.61
C THR A 386 2.16 19.38 -14.06
N PRO A 387 3.10 18.43 -14.27
CA PRO A 387 4.41 18.75 -14.82
C PRO A 387 4.28 19.42 -16.20
N VAL A 388 5.17 20.36 -16.50
CA VAL A 388 5.23 20.96 -17.85
C VAL A 388 5.98 20.06 -18.84
N GLY A 389 6.79 19.12 -18.33
CA GLY A 389 7.41 18.08 -19.14
C GLY A 389 7.75 16.83 -18.35
N THR A 390 7.73 15.69 -19.04
CA THR A 390 7.91 14.34 -18.48
C THR A 390 8.79 13.48 -19.39
N THR A 391 9.46 12.50 -18.81
CA THR A 391 10.24 11.50 -19.55
C THR A 391 9.39 10.28 -19.86
N THR A 392 9.46 9.78 -21.10
CA THR A 392 8.75 8.55 -21.48
C THR A 392 9.47 7.32 -20.93
N TRP A 393 8.70 6.29 -20.61
CA TRP A 393 9.25 5.02 -20.16
C TRP A 393 8.64 3.84 -20.91
N ILE A 394 7.37 3.53 -20.66
CA ILE A 394 6.67 2.40 -21.27
C ILE A 394 5.22 2.74 -21.56
N GLY A 395 4.66 2.12 -22.61
CA GLY A 395 3.23 2.17 -22.92
C GLY A 395 2.77 3.34 -23.78
N ASP A 396 3.67 4.23 -24.21
CA ASP A 396 3.39 5.37 -25.12
C ASP A 396 2.15 6.19 -24.71
N TYR A 397 1.96 6.37 -23.40
CA TYR A 397 0.83 7.12 -22.88
C TYR A 397 0.95 8.62 -23.21
N PRO A 398 -0.15 9.32 -23.52
CA PRO A 398 -0.13 10.77 -23.76
C PRO A 398 0.52 11.53 -22.59
N GLY A 399 1.55 12.32 -22.88
CA GLY A 399 2.31 13.08 -21.88
C GLY A 399 3.10 12.22 -20.88
N ALA A 400 3.33 10.94 -21.18
CA ALA A 400 3.96 9.96 -20.28
C ALA A 400 3.30 9.89 -18.90
N VAL A 401 2.00 10.22 -18.85
CA VAL A 401 1.16 10.07 -17.67
C VAL A 401 0.46 8.73 -17.77
N PHE A 402 0.70 7.88 -16.80
CA PHE A 402 0.10 6.56 -16.76
C PHE A 402 -1.41 6.65 -16.45
N PRO A 403 -2.21 5.62 -16.83
CA PRO A 403 -3.67 5.66 -16.68
C PRO A 403 -4.16 5.95 -15.25
N TRP A 404 -3.41 5.56 -14.22
CA TRP A 404 -3.74 5.80 -12.81
C TRP A 404 -3.57 7.25 -12.36
N ALA A 405 -2.80 8.05 -13.08
CA ALA A 405 -2.57 9.47 -12.78
C ALA A 405 -3.22 10.40 -13.81
N ALA A 406 -3.90 9.84 -14.83
CA ALA A 406 -4.49 10.60 -15.93
C ALA A 406 -5.60 11.55 -15.46
N ASP A 407 -6.35 11.17 -14.42
CA ASP A 407 -7.40 11.99 -13.80
C ASP A 407 -6.85 13.16 -12.98
N ARG A 408 -5.57 13.11 -12.60
CA ARG A 408 -4.87 14.15 -11.83
C ARG A 408 -4.24 15.23 -12.71
N VAL A 409 -4.22 15.02 -14.03
CA VAL A 409 -3.74 16.03 -14.98
C VAL A 409 -4.72 17.20 -15.04
N GLN A 410 -4.22 18.39 -14.73
CA GLN A 410 -4.95 19.64 -14.81
C GLN A 410 -4.37 20.49 -15.95
N GLY A 411 -5.21 20.83 -16.92
CA GLY A 411 -4.80 21.67 -18.05
C GLY A 411 -4.19 20.88 -19.20
N GLU A 412 -3.05 21.33 -19.71
CA GLU A 412 -2.37 20.71 -20.85
C GLU A 412 -1.57 19.48 -20.41
N LEU A 413 -1.52 18.46 -21.29
CA LEU A 413 -0.65 17.31 -21.06
C LEU A 413 0.82 17.75 -21.07
N PRO A 414 1.67 17.13 -20.22
CA PRO A 414 3.10 17.42 -20.23
C PRO A 414 3.74 17.15 -21.60
N GLU A 415 4.73 17.97 -21.97
CA GLU A 415 5.55 17.70 -23.16
C GLU A 415 6.57 16.60 -22.87
N ILE A 416 6.76 15.67 -23.82
CA ILE A 416 7.76 14.61 -23.67
C ILE A 416 9.17 15.19 -23.86
N VAL A 417 9.99 15.12 -22.81
CA VAL A 417 11.34 15.69 -22.81
C VAL A 417 12.46 14.68 -23.07
N GLY A 418 12.12 13.42 -23.34
CA GLY A 418 13.09 12.37 -23.65
C GLY A 418 12.65 11.00 -23.15
N ASP A 419 13.61 10.08 -23.06
CA ASP A 419 13.47 8.75 -22.46
C ASP A 419 14.65 8.45 -21.49
N ALA A 420 14.63 7.25 -20.89
CA ALA A 420 15.66 6.79 -19.95
C ALA A 420 17.10 6.80 -20.52
N SER A 421 17.25 6.76 -21.84
CA SER A 421 18.52 6.68 -22.56
C SER A 421 18.96 8.00 -23.18
N ALA A 422 18.03 8.92 -23.46
CA ALA A 422 18.31 10.18 -24.11
C ALA A 422 17.33 11.29 -23.67
N LEU A 423 17.82 12.21 -22.84
CA LEU A 423 17.11 13.44 -22.47
C LEU A 423 17.35 14.55 -23.52
N SER A 424 16.30 15.31 -23.83
CA SER A 424 16.37 16.50 -24.67
C SER A 424 16.56 17.75 -23.81
N PHE A 425 17.81 18.08 -23.50
CA PHE A 425 18.14 19.29 -22.73
C PHE A 425 17.63 20.59 -23.38
N GLU A 426 17.54 20.64 -24.71
CA GLU A 426 16.96 21.78 -25.43
C GLU A 426 15.46 21.90 -25.17
N THR A 427 14.72 20.80 -25.22
CA THR A 427 13.29 20.78 -24.88
C THR A 427 13.08 21.17 -23.42
N ILE A 428 13.86 20.59 -22.50
CA ILE A 428 13.78 20.91 -21.06
C ILE A 428 14.03 22.41 -20.84
N ALA A 429 15.04 23.00 -21.49
CA ALA A 429 15.31 24.43 -21.38
C ALA A 429 14.21 25.31 -21.99
N ALA A 430 13.61 24.88 -23.10
CA ALA A 430 12.52 25.60 -23.76
C ALA A 430 11.24 25.65 -22.91
N LEU A 431 11.04 24.66 -22.04
CA LEU A 431 9.93 24.61 -21.09
C LEU A 431 10.11 25.59 -19.91
N ASP A 432 11.25 26.24 -19.76
CA ASP A 432 11.53 27.22 -18.69
C ASP A 432 11.10 26.71 -17.29
N PRO A 433 11.66 25.57 -16.82
CA PRO A 433 11.30 25.00 -15.54
C PRO A 433 11.87 25.82 -14.38
N ASP A 434 11.15 25.85 -13.26
CA ASP A 434 11.67 26.39 -11.99
C ASP A 434 12.32 25.31 -11.12
N VAL A 435 11.94 24.05 -11.30
CA VAL A 435 12.60 22.87 -10.72
C VAL A 435 12.60 21.71 -11.71
N ILE A 436 13.70 20.97 -11.74
CA ILE A 436 13.80 19.68 -12.42
C ILE A 436 13.91 18.57 -11.36
N LEU A 437 13.01 17.59 -11.41
CA LEU A 437 13.06 16.41 -10.54
C LEU A 437 13.65 15.24 -11.32
N ALA A 438 14.68 14.64 -10.74
CA ALA A 438 15.46 13.56 -11.30
C ALA A 438 15.71 12.50 -10.22
N LEU A 439 14.63 11.96 -9.65
CA LEU A 439 14.65 11.10 -8.47
C LEU A 439 14.82 9.63 -8.88
N TYR A 440 13.90 9.08 -9.66
CA TYR A 440 13.96 7.70 -10.15
C TYR A 440 14.63 7.64 -11.53
N THR A 441 15.95 7.79 -11.57
CA THR A 441 16.69 7.97 -12.83
C THR A 441 18.13 7.46 -12.78
N GLY A 442 18.71 7.24 -13.97
CA GLY A 442 20.11 6.90 -14.21
C GLY A 442 20.96 8.06 -14.75
N ILE A 443 20.56 9.32 -14.53
CA ILE A 443 21.36 10.47 -15.01
C ILE A 443 22.79 10.44 -14.45
N THR A 444 23.75 10.80 -15.31
CA THR A 444 25.17 10.94 -14.96
C THR A 444 25.46 12.29 -14.27
N GLU A 445 26.66 12.45 -13.72
CA GLU A 445 27.09 13.74 -13.14
C GLU A 445 27.14 14.85 -14.19
N ASP A 446 27.51 14.52 -15.43
CA ASP A 446 27.50 15.45 -16.56
C ASP A 446 26.07 15.86 -16.94
N ASP A 447 25.12 14.90 -16.98
CA ASP A 447 23.71 15.19 -17.21
C ASP A 447 23.15 16.08 -16.09
N TYR A 448 23.46 15.78 -14.84
CA TYR A 448 23.08 16.60 -13.69
C TYR A 448 23.62 18.03 -13.81
N ALA A 449 24.89 18.20 -14.22
CA ALA A 449 25.47 19.53 -14.40
C ALA A 449 24.78 20.33 -15.51
N LEU A 450 24.36 19.65 -16.60
CA LEU A 450 23.60 20.26 -17.68
C LEU A 450 22.18 20.65 -17.24
N LEU A 451 21.46 19.77 -16.54
CA LEU A 451 20.13 20.07 -15.99
C LEU A 451 20.20 21.20 -14.96
N SER A 452 21.20 21.19 -14.08
CA SER A 452 21.42 22.23 -13.07
C SER A 452 21.78 23.59 -13.66
N ALA A 453 22.30 23.62 -14.90
CA ALA A 453 22.51 24.87 -15.63
C ALA A 453 21.20 25.44 -16.21
N ILE A 454 20.16 24.61 -16.35
CA ILE A 454 18.82 25.02 -16.79
C ILE A 454 18.00 25.51 -15.60
N ALA A 455 17.87 24.69 -14.56
CA ALA A 455 17.09 25.00 -13.36
C ALA A 455 17.58 24.20 -12.14
N PRO A 456 17.25 24.61 -10.90
CA PRO A 456 17.48 23.81 -9.70
C PRO A 456 17.04 22.35 -9.92
N THR A 457 18.00 21.41 -9.85
CA THR A 457 17.77 20.00 -10.19
C THR A 457 17.94 19.11 -8.97
N VAL A 458 16.89 18.39 -8.58
CA VAL A 458 16.96 17.43 -7.47
C VAL A 458 17.31 16.06 -8.03
N ALA A 459 18.53 15.60 -7.79
CA ALA A 459 19.02 14.28 -8.20
C ALA A 459 18.60 13.18 -7.21
N PRO A 460 18.88 11.89 -7.50
CA PRO A 460 18.52 10.80 -6.59
C PRO A 460 19.24 10.94 -5.23
N PRO A 461 18.65 10.45 -4.13
CA PRO A 461 19.23 10.57 -2.80
C PRO A 461 20.63 9.97 -2.68
N ALA A 462 21.47 10.55 -1.83
CA ALA A 462 22.81 10.03 -1.60
C ALA A 462 22.74 8.63 -0.94
N GLY A 463 23.54 7.68 -1.44
CA GLY A 463 23.63 6.33 -0.89
C GLY A 463 22.71 5.29 -1.54
N TYR A 464 21.89 5.68 -2.51
CA TYR A 464 21.05 4.77 -3.30
C TYR A 464 21.65 4.54 -4.68
N VAL A 465 21.41 3.34 -5.23
CA VAL A 465 21.77 3.02 -6.62
C VAL A 465 20.87 3.77 -7.59
N ASP A 466 21.30 3.92 -8.84
CA ASP A 466 20.43 4.45 -9.90
C ASP A 466 19.15 3.61 -9.98
N TYR A 467 18.01 4.27 -10.16
CA TYR A 467 16.69 3.62 -10.10
C TYR A 467 16.40 2.90 -8.77
N GLY A 468 17.06 3.31 -7.68
CA GLY A 468 16.70 2.97 -6.32
C GLY A 468 16.25 4.24 -5.60
N LEU A 469 14.96 4.32 -5.27
CA LEU A 469 14.46 5.32 -4.33
C LEU A 469 14.19 4.62 -2.98
N PRO A 470 14.36 5.33 -1.83
CA PRO A 470 13.96 4.84 -0.52
C PRO A 470 12.45 4.61 -0.40
#